data_AF-A0A9E5RPX7-F1
#
_entry.id   AF-A0A9E5RPX7-F1
#
_cell.length_a   1.000
_cell.length_b   1.000
_cell.length_c   1.000
_cell.angle_alpha   90.00
_cell.angle_beta   90.00
_cell.angle_gamma   90.00
#
_symmetry.space_group_name_H-M   'P 1'
#
loop_
_entity.id
_entity.type
_entity.pdbx_description
1 polymer ?
#
loop_
_entity_poly.entity_id
_entity_poly.type
_entity_poly.pdbx_seq_one_letter_code
_entity_poly.pdbx_strand_id
1 'polypeptide(L)'
;MTDISDRILQKSPQSKRLLLVADQFEELYTLCETGNVEETVRSQQRFLDELLRTVERSQNFTLVLTLRADFCEHALAYRPFAEALGHFPPELLSPMTRQELQAAIEKPAIAQGIHLAEGLTKRILNAVDASPGQLPLLEFALTLLWEKQSNGCLTHAAYDAIGGVEQALAGYAEQVYSALPSAAQRQAQQIFIQLVHPGEGTADTRRLATRREIGNHWTLVNHLADKRLVVSRQDEATGEEIVELVHEALIQEWQQLRQWLEEDRSFRIWQERLRSTIRQWETSQRDQGALLRGATLLEAEHWLHDRQPDLSATERQFVSASLELQTQEQNLRDRLRRRRVWGLSSGLATALFLVGMTTWQWHRAEVVQANAQLNTLSTSSMELYNSGKELEALLVSLRAGRQLGWILVKTRRPAPESSLHSSKLSTAFGNITVWTDTIAPSSTLPLAPTENC
;
A
#
# COMPACT_ATOMS: atom_id res chain seq x y z
N MET A 1 8.36 28.50 24.37
CA MET A 1 9.83 28.31 24.46
C MET A 1 10.48 29.25 25.47
N THR A 2 10.11 30.54 25.57
CA THR A 2 10.72 31.49 26.53
C THR A 2 10.78 31.01 28.00
N ASP A 3 9.68 30.45 28.56
CA ASP A 3 9.68 29.85 29.91
C ASP A 3 10.72 28.71 30.05
N ILE A 4 10.95 27.96 28.97
CA ILE A 4 11.91 26.85 28.96
C ILE A 4 13.35 27.39 28.96
N SER A 5 13.66 28.42 28.18
CA SER A 5 15.00 29.04 28.23
C SER A 5 15.31 29.61 29.62
N ASP A 6 14.33 30.27 30.23
CA ASP A 6 14.52 30.89 31.55
C ASP A 6 14.65 29.83 32.65
N ARG A 7 13.88 28.73 32.58
CA ARG A 7 14.00 27.60 33.53
C ARG A 7 15.28 26.78 33.35
N ILE A 8 15.84 26.70 32.15
CA ILE A 8 17.16 26.08 31.91
C ILE A 8 18.28 26.94 32.52
N LEU A 9 18.21 28.26 32.33
CA LEU A 9 19.17 29.20 32.92
C LEU A 9 19.05 29.26 34.45
N GLN A 10 17.84 29.21 35.01
CA GLN A 10 17.62 29.11 36.47
C GLN A 10 18.22 27.83 37.08
N LYS A 11 18.15 26.69 36.36
CA LYS A 11 18.83 25.44 36.77
C LYS A 11 20.36 25.51 36.66
N SER A 12 20.88 26.44 35.87
CA SER A 12 22.30 26.55 35.53
C SER A 12 22.83 27.96 35.85
N PRO A 13 22.77 28.45 37.10
CA PRO A 13 22.92 29.88 37.43
C PRO A 13 24.31 30.50 37.17
N GLN A 14 25.30 29.70 36.76
CA GLN A 14 26.59 30.18 36.26
C GLN A 14 26.55 30.54 34.76
N SER A 15 25.61 29.94 34.01
CA SER A 15 25.40 30.15 32.58
C SER A 15 24.62 31.42 32.34
N LYS A 16 25.19 32.35 31.57
CA LYS A 16 24.56 33.64 31.24
C LYS A 16 23.82 33.65 29.91
N ARG A 17 23.98 32.60 29.09
CA ARG A 17 23.35 32.41 27.78
C ARG A 17 23.01 30.95 27.56
N LEU A 18 21.99 30.70 26.74
CA LEU A 18 21.58 29.40 26.24
C LEU A 18 21.78 29.37 24.72
N LEU A 19 22.66 28.48 24.26
CA LEU A 19 22.80 28.12 22.85
C LEU A 19 21.93 26.88 22.60
N LEU A 20 21.01 26.97 21.65
CA LEU A 20 20.37 25.81 21.03
C LEU A 20 21.05 25.56 19.69
N VAL A 21 21.49 24.32 19.46
CA VAL A 21 21.95 23.84 18.16
C VAL A 21 20.89 22.88 17.63
N ALA A 22 20.41 23.13 16.41
CA ALA A 22 19.47 22.28 15.69
C ALA A 22 20.14 21.80 14.41
N ASP A 23 20.88 20.69 14.52
CA ASP A 23 21.46 20.00 13.37
C ASP A 23 20.34 19.35 12.53
N GLN A 24 20.58 19.14 11.23
CA GLN A 24 19.64 18.54 10.26
C GLN A 24 18.21 19.11 10.33
N PHE A 25 18.06 20.44 10.30
CA PHE A 25 16.78 21.13 10.47
C PHE A 25 15.73 20.77 9.40
N GLU A 26 16.15 20.19 8.27
CA GLU A 26 15.26 19.55 7.30
C GLU A 26 14.35 18.44 7.86
N GLU A 27 14.71 17.79 8.98
CA GLU A 27 13.86 16.78 9.65
C GLU A 27 12.47 17.34 10.04
N LEU A 28 12.37 18.65 10.28
CA LEU A 28 11.10 19.35 10.51
C LEU A 28 10.12 19.18 9.34
N TYR A 29 10.62 19.05 8.11
CA TYR A 29 9.82 18.91 6.90
C TYR A 29 9.63 17.45 6.47
N THR A 30 10.53 16.54 6.84
CA THR A 30 10.51 15.14 6.40
C THR A 30 9.98 14.14 7.44
N LEU A 31 10.18 14.38 8.74
CA LEU A 31 9.79 13.45 9.81
C LEU A 31 8.51 13.86 10.56
N CYS A 32 8.21 15.16 10.64
CA CYS A 32 7.08 15.69 11.41
C CYS A 32 5.70 15.55 10.73
N GLU A 33 5.36 14.37 10.22
CA GLU A 33 4.01 14.06 9.72
C GLU A 33 3.00 13.90 10.88
N THR A 34 1.99 14.79 10.97
CA THR A 34 0.67 14.37 11.48
C THR A 34 -0.15 13.80 10.32
N GLY A 35 -1.13 12.95 10.61
CA GLY A 35 -1.89 12.23 9.58
C GLY A 35 -2.74 13.08 8.62
N ASN A 36 -2.65 14.41 8.69
CA ASN A 36 -3.27 15.36 7.78
C ASN A 36 -2.24 16.42 7.38
N VAL A 37 -2.03 16.62 6.07
CA VAL A 37 -1.05 17.58 5.52
C VAL A 37 -1.30 19.01 6.02
N GLU A 38 -2.55 19.44 6.14
CA GLU A 38 -2.86 20.79 6.66
C GLU A 38 -2.51 20.94 8.15
N GLU A 39 -2.64 19.86 8.93
CA GLU A 39 -2.32 19.87 10.36
C GLU A 39 -0.81 19.75 10.59
N THR A 40 -0.10 18.98 9.76
CA THR A 40 1.36 18.95 9.67
C THR A 40 1.91 20.35 9.46
N VAL A 41 1.48 21.03 8.39
CA VAL A 41 1.94 22.41 8.07
C VAL A 41 1.58 23.38 9.20
N ARG A 42 0.36 23.32 9.75
CA ARG A 42 -0.03 24.14 10.91
C ARG A 42 0.77 23.83 12.18
N SER A 43 1.38 22.66 12.30
CA SER A 43 2.18 22.27 13.48
C SER A 43 3.64 22.68 13.32
N GLN A 44 4.23 22.46 12.15
CA GLN A 44 5.54 22.99 11.75
C GLN A 44 5.57 24.52 11.90
N GLN A 45 4.56 25.21 11.38
CA GLN A 45 4.47 26.67 11.47
C GLN A 45 4.35 27.16 12.92
N ARG A 46 3.54 26.51 13.78
CA ARG A 46 3.43 26.85 15.22
C ARG A 46 4.75 26.65 15.97
N PHE A 47 5.54 25.64 15.61
CA PHE A 47 6.87 25.41 16.19
C PHE A 47 7.85 26.52 15.77
N LEU A 48 7.92 26.84 14.48
CA LEU A 48 8.77 27.91 13.93
C LEU A 48 8.41 29.27 14.55
N ASP A 49 7.12 29.61 14.62
CA ASP A 49 6.59 30.80 15.29
C ASP A 49 7.16 30.98 16.71
N GLU A 50 7.12 29.92 17.52
CA GLU A 50 7.49 29.96 18.94
C GLU A 50 9.01 29.94 19.16
N LEU A 51 9.75 29.33 18.24
CA LEU A 51 11.21 29.37 18.15
C LEU A 51 11.70 30.77 17.76
N LEU A 52 11.12 31.38 16.71
CA LEU A 52 11.46 32.74 16.26
C LEU A 52 11.15 33.79 17.34
N ARG A 53 9.97 33.74 17.96
CA ARG A 53 9.62 34.60 19.11
C ARG A 53 10.59 34.49 20.29
N THR A 54 11.27 33.35 20.45
CA THR A 54 12.27 33.17 21.51
C THR A 54 13.61 33.79 21.11
N VAL A 55 14.02 33.71 19.85
CA VAL A 55 15.17 34.48 19.30
C VAL A 55 14.94 35.99 19.43
N GLU A 56 13.75 36.48 19.11
CA GLU A 56 13.40 37.91 19.20
C GLU A 56 13.39 38.47 20.64
N ARG A 57 12.92 37.67 21.61
CA ARG A 57 12.61 38.15 22.97
C ARG A 57 13.70 37.86 23.99
N SER A 58 14.39 36.74 23.86
CA SER A 58 15.39 36.31 24.84
C SER A 58 16.79 36.76 24.43
N GLN A 59 17.25 37.92 24.91
CA GLN A 59 18.60 38.45 24.66
C GLN A 59 19.76 37.51 25.08
N ASN A 60 19.46 36.51 25.90
CA ASN A 60 20.39 35.48 26.36
C ASN A 60 20.22 34.14 25.61
N PHE A 61 19.36 34.07 24.59
CA PHE A 61 19.18 32.90 23.73
C PHE A 61 19.97 33.08 22.43
N THR A 62 20.41 31.98 21.84
CA THR A 62 20.99 31.93 20.50
C THR A 62 20.60 30.61 19.87
N LEU A 63 20.11 30.66 18.64
CA LEU A 63 19.87 29.49 17.81
C LEU A 63 20.97 29.41 16.75
N VAL A 64 21.58 28.24 16.62
CA VAL A 64 22.32 27.83 15.43
C VAL A 64 21.55 26.66 14.82
N LEU A 65 21.30 26.69 13.52
CA LEU A 65 20.69 25.58 12.80
C LEU A 65 21.50 25.28 11.53
N THR A 66 21.50 24.02 11.12
CA THR A 66 22.00 23.62 9.80
C THR A 66 20.80 23.19 8.96
N LEU A 67 20.79 23.60 7.69
CA LEU A 67 19.74 23.22 6.74
C LEU A 67 20.41 22.90 5.40
N ARG A 68 20.11 21.75 4.81
CA ARG A 68 20.59 21.45 3.46
C ARG A 68 19.97 22.40 2.41
N ALA A 69 20.74 22.74 1.39
CA ALA A 69 20.35 23.73 0.38
C ALA A 69 19.11 23.35 -0.46
N ASP A 70 18.80 22.07 -0.58
CA ASP A 70 17.59 21.55 -1.22
C ASP A 70 16.31 21.80 -0.39
N PHE A 71 16.42 21.95 0.93
CA PHE A 71 15.27 22.28 1.80
C PHE A 71 15.05 23.80 1.99
N CYS A 72 15.87 24.65 1.38
CA CYS A 72 15.69 26.10 1.40
C CYS A 72 14.34 26.55 0.81
N GLU A 73 13.74 25.81 -0.11
CA GLU A 73 12.40 26.13 -0.64
C GLU A 73 11.33 26.08 0.47
N HIS A 74 11.35 25.04 1.32
CA HIS A 74 10.43 24.91 2.45
C HIS A 74 10.63 26.03 3.49
N ALA A 75 11.88 26.42 3.75
CA ALA A 75 12.22 27.53 4.62
C ALA A 75 11.72 28.88 4.08
N LEU A 76 11.86 29.13 2.78
CA LEU A 76 11.44 30.36 2.12
C LEU A 76 9.91 30.45 1.91
N ALA A 77 9.22 29.31 1.78
CA ALA A 77 7.77 29.25 1.67
C ALA A 77 7.03 29.75 2.93
N TYR A 78 7.64 29.64 4.12
CA TYR A 78 7.08 30.17 5.36
C TYR A 78 7.63 31.57 5.69
N ARG A 79 6.86 32.59 5.32
CA ARG A 79 7.24 34.00 5.35
C ARG A 79 7.96 34.48 6.63
N PRO A 80 7.53 34.18 7.87
CA PRO A 80 8.25 34.65 9.07
C PRO A 80 9.68 34.12 9.18
N PHE A 81 9.92 32.88 8.71
CA PHE A 81 11.26 32.29 8.70
C PHE A 81 12.10 32.81 7.53
N ALA A 82 11.49 33.07 6.36
CA ALA A 82 12.13 33.79 5.27
C ALA A 82 12.55 35.22 5.67
N GLU A 83 11.71 35.93 6.42
CA GLU A 83 12.03 37.25 6.97
C GLU A 83 13.13 37.16 8.04
N ALA A 84 13.15 36.10 8.87
CA ALA A 84 14.23 35.85 9.82
C ALA A 84 15.58 35.56 9.12
N LEU A 85 15.61 34.74 8.07
CA LEU A 85 16.81 34.51 7.25
C LEU A 85 17.29 35.78 6.53
N GLY A 86 16.41 36.74 6.28
CA GLY A 86 16.78 38.08 5.78
C GLY A 86 17.48 38.97 6.82
N HIS A 87 17.20 38.78 8.11
CA HIS A 87 17.85 39.49 9.22
C HIS A 87 19.12 38.77 9.70
N PHE A 88 19.13 37.44 9.62
CA PHE A 88 20.21 36.54 10.03
C PHE A 88 20.63 35.70 8.81
N PRO A 89 21.43 36.26 7.88
CA PRO A 89 21.80 35.57 6.65
C PRO A 89 22.56 34.28 6.94
N PRO A 90 22.24 33.16 6.27
CA PRO A 90 22.90 31.88 6.49
C PRO A 90 24.32 31.88 5.91
N GLU A 91 25.26 31.30 6.67
CA GLU A 91 26.62 31.02 6.18
C GLU A 91 26.59 29.84 5.19
N LEU A 92 26.85 30.12 3.91
CA LEU A 92 26.74 29.13 2.84
C LEU A 92 28.01 28.28 2.74
N LEU A 93 27.97 27.06 3.27
CA LEU A 93 29.05 26.09 3.18
C LEU A 93 29.14 25.50 1.76
N SER A 94 30.04 26.06 0.95
CA SER A 94 30.41 25.51 -0.35
C SER A 94 31.27 24.24 -0.23
N PRO A 95 31.31 23.36 -1.25
CA PRO A 95 32.24 22.24 -1.28
C PRO A 95 33.69 22.69 -1.11
N MET A 96 34.47 21.94 -0.31
CA MET A 96 35.88 22.25 -0.04
C MET A 96 36.70 22.35 -1.32
N THR A 97 37.53 23.37 -1.42
CA THR A 97 38.49 23.47 -2.53
C THR A 97 39.54 22.37 -2.45
N ARG A 98 40.19 22.06 -3.57
CA ARG A 98 41.28 21.07 -3.62
C ARG A 98 42.44 21.38 -2.65
N GLN A 99 42.67 22.65 -2.30
CA GLN A 99 43.68 23.05 -1.30
C GLN A 99 43.23 22.75 0.13
N GLU A 100 41.94 22.94 0.44
CA GLU A 100 41.36 22.60 1.75
C GLU A 100 41.25 21.09 1.93
N LEU A 101 40.88 20.35 0.87
CA LEU A 101 40.93 18.89 0.84
C LEU A 101 42.37 18.38 1.06
N GLN A 102 43.37 18.96 0.38
CA GLN A 102 44.78 18.64 0.63
C GLN A 102 45.16 18.87 2.10
N ALA A 103 44.79 20.03 2.65
CA ALA A 103 45.05 20.37 4.04
C ALA A 103 44.34 19.42 5.04
N ALA A 104 43.14 18.95 4.73
CA ALA A 104 42.39 18.01 5.55
C ALA A 104 42.97 16.58 5.51
N ILE A 105 43.61 16.19 4.40
CA ILE A 105 44.35 14.92 4.32
C ILE A 105 45.70 15.02 5.05
N GLU A 106 46.47 16.07 4.79
CA GLU A 106 47.89 16.15 5.20
C GLU A 106 48.08 16.63 6.65
N LYS A 107 47.30 17.62 7.12
CA LYS A 107 47.52 18.20 8.46
C LYS A 107 47.26 17.20 9.60
N PRO A 108 46.20 16.35 9.59
CA PRO A 108 46.00 15.37 10.65
C PRO A 108 47.11 14.31 10.69
N ALA A 109 47.59 13.85 9.53
CA ALA A 109 48.72 12.92 9.44
C ALA A 109 49.99 13.54 10.04
N ILE A 110 50.35 14.76 9.62
CA ILE A 110 51.51 15.51 10.14
C ILE A 110 51.40 15.70 11.67
N ALA A 111 50.22 16.06 12.18
CA ALA A 111 49.98 16.27 13.61
C ALA A 111 50.15 14.99 14.47
N GLN A 112 50.05 13.81 13.85
CA GLN A 112 50.27 12.51 14.49
C GLN A 112 51.63 11.89 14.14
N GLY A 113 52.51 12.61 13.42
CA GLY A 113 53.81 12.09 12.98
C GLY A 113 53.74 11.04 11.87
N ILE A 114 52.64 10.97 11.13
CA ILE A 114 52.42 10.02 10.03
C ILE A 114 52.71 10.68 8.68
N HIS A 115 53.42 9.96 7.82
CA HIS A 115 53.81 10.43 6.49
C HIS A 115 52.97 9.78 5.38
N LEU A 116 52.52 10.57 4.40
CA LEU A 116 51.98 10.02 3.16
C LEU A 116 53.11 9.75 2.17
N ALA A 117 53.04 8.64 1.44
CA ALA A 117 53.97 8.35 0.35
C ALA A 117 53.93 9.43 -0.74
N GLU A 118 55.05 9.65 -1.43
CA GLU A 118 55.17 10.73 -2.42
C GLU A 118 54.07 10.64 -3.49
N GLY A 119 53.40 11.77 -3.73
CA GLY A 119 52.28 11.87 -4.68
C GLY A 119 50.95 11.22 -4.24
N LEU A 120 50.88 10.55 -3.07
CA LEU A 120 49.67 9.88 -2.62
C LEU A 120 48.50 10.86 -2.40
N THR A 121 48.72 12.01 -1.77
CA THR A 121 47.67 13.04 -1.63
C THR A 121 47.15 13.50 -3.00
N LYS A 122 48.05 13.72 -3.98
CA LYS A 122 47.67 14.11 -5.34
C LYS A 122 46.85 13.02 -6.03
N ARG A 123 47.17 11.74 -5.78
CA ARG A 123 46.41 10.58 -6.28
C ARG A 123 45.01 10.51 -5.67
N ILE A 124 44.90 10.69 -4.35
CA ILE A 124 43.62 10.72 -3.62
C ILE A 124 42.73 11.85 -4.14
N LEU A 125 43.26 13.08 -4.22
CA LEU A 125 42.52 14.25 -4.72
C LEU A 125 42.08 14.11 -6.18
N ASN A 126 42.81 13.36 -7.01
CA ASN A 126 42.41 13.10 -8.39
C ASN A 126 41.18 12.17 -8.50
N ALA A 127 40.92 11.31 -7.52
CA ALA A 127 39.68 10.53 -7.45
C ALA A 127 38.53 11.42 -6.93
N VAL A 128 38.77 12.21 -5.88
CA VAL A 128 37.76 13.08 -5.25
C VAL A 128 37.21 14.14 -6.20
N ASP A 129 38.05 14.75 -7.03
CA ASP A 129 37.63 15.75 -8.03
C ASP A 129 36.71 15.18 -9.14
N ALA A 130 36.58 13.85 -9.26
CA ALA A 130 35.87 13.20 -10.37
C ALA A 130 34.34 13.12 -10.21
N SER A 131 33.78 13.33 -9.01
CA SER A 131 32.31 13.30 -8.78
C SER A 131 31.91 14.05 -7.51
N PRO A 132 30.74 14.73 -7.49
CA PRO A 132 30.23 15.40 -6.30
C PRO A 132 29.88 14.40 -5.19
N GLY A 133 29.88 14.87 -3.93
CA GLY A 133 29.45 14.07 -2.77
C GLY A 133 30.53 13.17 -2.13
N GLN A 134 31.75 13.11 -2.66
CA GLN A 134 32.79 12.16 -2.22
C GLN A 134 33.40 12.38 -0.80
N LEU A 135 32.98 13.39 -0.02
CA LEU A 135 33.58 13.63 1.31
C LEU A 135 33.50 12.42 2.28
N PRO A 136 32.37 11.69 2.41
CA PRO A 136 32.31 10.49 3.26
C PRO A 136 33.11 9.32 2.69
N LEU A 137 33.20 9.19 1.36
CA LEU A 137 34.05 8.18 0.72
C LEU A 137 35.54 8.46 0.99
N LEU A 138 35.94 9.74 0.97
CA LEU A 138 37.28 10.18 1.32
C LEU A 138 37.59 9.90 2.80
N GLU A 139 36.71 10.26 3.72
CA GLU A 139 36.82 9.96 5.15
C GLU A 139 37.01 8.45 5.40
N PHE A 140 36.15 7.63 4.78
CA PHE A 140 36.18 6.19 4.94
C PHE A 140 37.46 5.56 4.35
N ALA A 141 37.87 6.00 3.15
CA ALA A 141 39.10 5.53 2.51
C ALA A 141 40.36 5.94 3.30
N LEU A 142 40.40 7.16 3.86
CA LEU A 142 41.48 7.59 4.76
C LEU A 142 41.51 6.76 6.04
N THR A 143 40.34 6.40 6.59
CA THR A 143 40.22 5.54 7.78
C THR A 143 40.78 4.14 7.53
N LEU A 144 40.39 3.48 6.44
CA LEU A 144 40.94 2.17 6.08
C LEU A 144 42.44 2.23 5.71
N LEU A 145 42.88 3.31 5.07
CA LEU A 145 44.29 3.55 4.74
C LEU A 145 45.14 3.74 6.01
N TRP A 146 44.60 4.40 7.03
CA TRP A 146 45.20 4.57 8.35
C TRP A 146 45.32 3.23 9.10
N GLU A 147 44.27 2.40 9.08
CA GLU A 147 44.32 1.04 9.64
C GLU A 147 45.34 0.13 8.93
N LYS A 148 45.66 0.41 7.65
CA LYS A 148 46.70 -0.28 6.87
C LYS A 148 48.06 0.45 6.83
N GLN A 149 48.31 1.41 7.71
CA GLN A 149 49.62 2.09 7.75
C GLN A 149 50.76 1.12 8.08
N SER A 150 51.97 1.41 7.58
CA SER A 150 53.16 0.61 7.90
C SER A 150 54.33 1.52 8.25
N ASN A 151 54.98 1.29 9.39
CA ASN A 151 56.13 2.05 9.88
C ASN A 151 55.91 3.59 9.90
N GLY A 152 54.70 4.03 10.27
CA GLY A 152 54.32 5.44 10.29
C GLY A 152 54.03 6.04 8.91
N CYS A 153 53.81 5.22 7.88
CA CYS A 153 53.57 5.67 6.51
C CYS A 153 52.26 5.12 5.91
N LEU A 154 51.48 6.01 5.28
CA LEU A 154 50.37 5.67 4.39
C LEU A 154 50.93 5.48 2.97
N THR A 155 50.72 4.29 2.39
CA THR A 155 51.39 3.89 1.14
C THR A 155 50.44 3.71 -0.03
N HIS A 156 50.94 3.86 -1.26
CA HIS A 156 50.18 3.53 -2.48
C HIS A 156 49.67 2.09 -2.46
N ALA A 157 50.51 1.12 -2.06
CA ALA A 157 50.11 -0.28 -1.98
C ALA A 157 48.96 -0.52 -0.97
N ALA A 158 48.92 0.21 0.16
CA ALA A 158 47.80 0.16 1.09
C ALA A 158 46.52 0.81 0.53
N TYR A 159 46.67 1.89 -0.25
CA TYR A 159 45.57 2.56 -0.96
C TYR A 159 44.99 1.69 -2.10
N ASP A 160 45.86 0.99 -2.83
CA ASP A 160 45.48 -0.01 -3.83
C ASP A 160 44.77 -1.22 -3.19
N ALA A 161 45.25 -1.67 -2.02
CA ALA A 161 44.65 -2.75 -1.23
C ALA A 161 43.33 -2.39 -0.50
N ILE A 162 42.84 -1.15 -0.66
CA ILE A 162 41.46 -0.75 -0.32
C ILE A 162 40.63 -0.38 -1.56
N GLY A 163 41.18 -0.47 -2.77
CA GLY A 163 40.47 -0.08 -4.01
C GLY A 163 40.37 1.44 -4.25
N GLY A 164 41.12 2.26 -3.51
CA GLY A 164 41.04 3.72 -3.60
C GLY A 164 39.73 4.32 -3.06
N VAL A 165 39.50 5.63 -3.27
CA VAL A 165 38.35 6.35 -2.69
C VAL A 165 37.01 5.80 -3.20
N GLU A 166 36.91 5.56 -4.50
CA GLU A 166 35.68 5.11 -5.18
C GLU A 166 35.18 3.75 -4.66
N GLN A 167 36.08 2.79 -4.44
CA GLN A 167 35.72 1.41 -4.12
C GLN A 167 35.93 1.01 -2.65
N ALA A 168 36.57 1.84 -1.82
CA ALA A 168 36.86 1.49 -0.42
C ALA A 168 35.61 1.12 0.39
N LEU A 169 34.55 1.92 0.28
CA LEU A 169 33.31 1.70 1.04
C LEU A 169 32.52 0.48 0.50
N ALA A 170 32.35 0.39 -0.82
CA ALA A 170 31.64 -0.71 -1.46
C ALA A 170 32.36 -2.05 -1.29
N GLY A 171 33.67 -2.09 -1.53
CA GLY A 171 34.49 -3.30 -1.37
C GLY A 171 34.62 -3.77 0.08
N TYR A 172 34.65 -2.85 1.05
CA TYR A 172 34.60 -3.21 2.46
C TYR A 172 33.22 -3.75 2.87
N ALA A 173 32.12 -3.13 2.40
CA ALA A 173 30.77 -3.63 2.64
C ALA A 173 30.57 -5.05 2.06
N GLU A 174 31.02 -5.27 0.82
CA GLU A 174 31.04 -6.59 0.19
C GLU A 174 31.90 -7.60 0.96
N GLN A 175 33.08 -7.21 1.45
CA GLN A 175 33.93 -8.07 2.28
C GLN A 175 33.24 -8.47 3.59
N VAL A 176 32.59 -7.53 4.28
CA VAL A 176 31.86 -7.81 5.52
C VAL A 176 30.65 -8.71 5.24
N TYR A 177 29.88 -8.44 4.19
CA TYR A 177 28.72 -9.25 3.80
C TYR A 177 29.13 -10.68 3.38
N SER A 178 30.17 -10.81 2.56
CA SER A 178 30.72 -12.10 2.12
C SER A 178 31.31 -12.92 3.27
N ALA A 179 31.68 -12.29 4.39
CA ALA A 179 32.14 -12.98 5.60
C ALA A 179 31.00 -13.49 6.51
N LEU A 180 29.75 -13.10 6.27
CA LEU A 180 28.60 -13.57 7.05
C LEU A 180 28.21 -15.01 6.67
N PRO A 181 27.76 -15.85 7.62
CA PRO A 181 27.11 -17.13 7.30
C PRO A 181 25.88 -16.93 6.41
N SER A 182 25.60 -17.88 5.51
CA SER A 182 24.50 -17.78 4.53
C SER A 182 23.09 -17.61 5.12
N ALA A 183 22.89 -17.99 6.39
CA ALA A 183 21.67 -17.69 7.14
C ALA A 183 21.57 -16.18 7.52
N ALA A 184 22.70 -15.58 7.90
CA ALA A 184 22.80 -14.16 8.26
C ALA A 184 22.90 -13.25 7.03
N GLN A 185 23.41 -13.72 5.89
CA GLN A 185 23.47 -12.94 4.64
C GLN A 185 22.09 -12.45 4.17
N ARG A 186 21.06 -13.31 4.20
CA ARG A 186 19.68 -12.88 3.90
C ARG A 186 19.11 -11.89 4.93
N GLN A 187 19.49 -12.02 6.20
CA GLN A 187 19.09 -11.08 7.25
C GLN A 187 19.79 -9.73 7.11
N ALA A 188 21.07 -9.71 6.68
CA ALA A 188 21.80 -8.48 6.37
C ALA A 188 21.20 -7.77 5.14
N GLN A 189 20.88 -8.52 4.08
CA GLN A 189 20.15 -8.00 2.91
C GLN A 189 18.82 -7.34 3.34
N GLN A 190 18.00 -8.04 4.13
CA GLN A 190 16.75 -7.50 4.68
C GLN A 190 16.99 -6.22 5.51
N ILE A 191 17.99 -6.19 6.38
CA ILE A 191 18.36 -4.99 7.15
C ILE A 191 18.72 -3.85 6.19
N PHE A 192 19.68 -4.02 5.29
CA PHE A 192 20.15 -2.95 4.41
C PHE A 192 19.03 -2.38 3.52
N ILE A 193 18.13 -3.23 3.02
CA ILE A 193 16.93 -2.78 2.27
C ILE A 193 15.98 -1.98 3.17
N GLN A 194 15.78 -2.36 4.44
CA GLN A 194 14.94 -1.61 5.39
C GLN A 194 15.51 -0.23 5.77
N LEU A 195 16.85 -0.04 5.69
CA LEU A 195 17.56 1.22 5.98
C LEU A 195 17.61 2.22 4.81
N VAL A 196 16.87 1.96 3.73
CA VAL A 196 16.81 2.83 2.54
C VAL A 196 15.36 3.20 2.22
N HIS A 197 15.11 4.48 1.95
CA HIS A 197 13.86 4.98 1.42
C HIS A 197 14.00 5.17 -0.11
N PRO A 198 13.23 4.44 -0.95
CA PRO A 198 13.34 4.60 -2.39
C PRO A 198 12.81 5.96 -2.85
N GLY A 199 13.51 6.63 -3.75
CA GLY A 199 13.07 7.88 -4.35
C GLY A 199 11.96 7.68 -5.36
N GLU A 200 10.82 8.36 -5.18
CA GLU A 200 9.76 8.42 -6.21
C GLU A 200 10.11 9.44 -7.31
N GLY A 201 11.19 9.17 -8.04
CA GLY A 201 11.75 10.05 -9.08
C GLY A 201 12.93 10.93 -8.63
N THR A 202 13.31 10.84 -7.35
CA THR A 202 14.56 11.37 -6.79
C THR A 202 15.61 10.26 -6.63
N ALA A 203 16.79 10.58 -6.11
CA ALA A 203 17.71 9.57 -5.61
C ALA A 203 17.11 8.79 -4.42
N ASP A 204 17.57 7.55 -4.23
CA ASP A 204 17.28 6.73 -3.06
C ASP A 204 18.08 7.23 -1.85
N THR A 205 17.44 7.39 -0.69
CA THR A 205 18.03 8.06 0.48
C THR A 205 18.14 7.14 1.69
N ARG A 206 18.98 7.53 2.66
CA ARG A 206 19.07 6.82 3.95
C ARG A 206 17.77 6.94 4.75
N ARG A 207 17.43 5.87 5.49
CA ARG A 207 16.28 5.83 6.39
C ARG A 207 16.65 5.28 7.77
N LEU A 208 16.05 5.87 8.80
CA LEU A 208 15.99 5.32 10.16
C LEU A 208 14.93 4.20 10.24
N ALA A 209 15.34 3.03 10.73
CA ALA A 209 14.45 1.92 11.08
C ALA A 209 14.53 1.63 12.58
N THR A 210 13.41 1.26 13.20
CA THR A 210 13.37 0.99 14.65
C THR A 210 13.66 -0.48 14.98
N ARG A 211 14.06 -0.75 16.23
CA ARG A 211 14.27 -2.11 16.72
C ARG A 211 13.03 -3.01 16.60
N ARG A 212 11.81 -2.46 16.66
CA ARG A 212 10.56 -3.21 16.41
C ARG A 212 10.30 -3.52 14.94
N GLU A 213 10.84 -2.74 14.01
CA GLU A 213 10.76 -3.03 12.56
C GLU A 213 11.79 -4.10 12.16
N ILE A 214 13.04 -3.97 12.61
CA ILE A 214 14.10 -4.96 12.36
C ILE A 214 13.85 -6.28 13.14
N GLY A 215 13.20 -6.18 14.30
CA GLY A 215 12.77 -7.33 15.10
C GLY A 215 13.91 -8.22 15.58
N ASN A 216 13.79 -9.52 15.31
CA ASN A 216 14.73 -10.55 15.80
C ASN A 216 16.16 -10.41 15.24
N HIS A 217 16.38 -9.59 14.22
CA HIS A 217 17.67 -9.43 13.55
C HIS A 217 18.58 -8.39 14.20
N TRP A 218 18.17 -7.79 15.34
CA TRP A 218 18.95 -6.76 16.03
C TRP A 218 20.36 -7.20 16.47
N THR A 219 20.57 -8.49 16.73
CA THR A 219 21.91 -9.04 17.04
C THR A 219 22.88 -8.91 15.85
N LEU A 220 22.38 -8.90 14.62
CA LEU A 220 23.15 -8.65 13.41
C LEU A 220 23.36 -7.15 13.16
N VAL A 221 22.41 -6.29 13.54
CA VAL A 221 22.61 -4.83 13.55
C VAL A 221 23.82 -4.44 14.40
N ASN A 222 23.94 -4.98 15.61
CA ASN A 222 25.11 -4.72 16.47
C ASN A 222 26.43 -5.12 15.77
N HIS A 223 26.46 -6.27 15.08
CA HIS A 223 27.65 -6.71 14.34
C HIS A 223 27.97 -5.80 13.13
N LEU A 224 26.95 -5.30 12.43
CA LEU A 224 27.12 -4.34 11.34
C LEU A 224 27.56 -2.96 11.86
N ALA A 225 27.21 -2.60 13.10
CA ALA A 225 27.66 -1.39 13.78
C ALA A 225 29.11 -1.51 14.27
N ASP A 226 29.52 -2.65 14.84
CA ASP A 226 30.93 -2.99 15.12
C ASP A 226 31.81 -2.89 13.85
N LYS A 227 31.21 -3.10 12.68
CA LYS A 227 31.84 -2.98 11.35
C LYS A 227 31.69 -1.60 10.70
N ARG A 228 31.05 -0.62 11.33
CA ARG A 228 30.80 0.72 10.77
C ARG A 228 30.10 0.70 9.39
N LEU A 229 29.13 -0.20 9.20
CA LEU A 229 28.20 -0.14 8.06
C LEU A 229 26.87 0.49 8.43
N VAL A 230 26.46 0.36 9.70
CA VAL A 230 25.26 1.01 10.26
C VAL A 230 25.60 1.77 11.55
N VAL A 231 24.85 2.81 11.88
CA VAL A 231 24.89 3.47 13.19
C VAL A 231 23.63 3.09 13.96
N SER A 232 23.76 2.74 15.24
CA SER A 232 22.64 2.57 16.16
C SER A 232 22.67 3.65 17.24
N ARG A 233 21.54 4.35 17.43
CA ARG A 233 21.34 5.35 18.50
C ARG A 233 20.03 5.07 19.24
N GLN A 234 19.81 5.70 20.39
CA GLN A 234 18.48 5.79 20.96
C GLN A 234 17.75 7.03 20.42
N ASP A 235 16.46 6.87 20.17
CA ASP A 235 15.52 7.96 19.97
C ASP A 235 15.22 8.61 21.33
N GLU A 236 15.44 9.93 21.45
CA GLU A 236 15.22 10.67 22.70
C GLU A 236 13.73 10.86 23.04
N ALA A 237 12.83 10.77 22.05
CA ALA A 237 11.39 10.95 22.22
C ALA A 237 10.67 9.64 22.60
N THR A 238 11.06 8.51 22.03
CA THR A 238 10.45 7.20 22.32
C THR A 238 11.25 6.32 23.28
N GLY A 239 12.57 6.54 23.39
CA GLY A 239 13.49 5.63 24.08
C GLY A 239 13.76 4.32 23.33
N GLU A 240 13.27 4.16 22.10
CA GLU A 240 13.54 2.99 21.28
C GLU A 240 14.92 3.10 20.60
N GLU A 241 15.58 1.97 20.39
CA GLU A 241 16.80 1.93 19.58
C GLU A 241 16.46 2.00 18.09
N ILE A 242 17.11 2.91 17.38
CA ILE A 242 16.96 3.16 15.95
C ILE A 242 18.30 2.99 15.23
N VAL A 243 18.26 2.62 13.96
CA VAL A 243 19.42 2.30 13.13
C VAL A 243 19.31 2.94 11.75
N GLU A 244 20.45 3.39 11.20
CA GLU A 244 20.62 3.96 9.86
C GLU A 244 21.92 3.47 9.20
N LEU A 245 22.09 3.67 7.89
CA LEU A 245 23.37 3.51 7.19
C LEU A 245 24.36 4.60 7.63
N VAL A 246 25.63 4.24 7.86
CA VAL A 246 26.70 5.22 8.23
C VAL A 246 26.90 6.28 7.13
N HIS A 247 26.86 5.87 5.87
CA HIS A 247 27.07 6.76 4.73
C HIS A 247 26.09 6.44 3.59
N GLU A 248 25.53 7.49 2.98
CA GLU A 248 24.58 7.39 1.85
C GLU A 248 25.26 6.83 0.58
N ALA A 249 26.58 6.99 0.46
CA ALA A 249 27.39 6.41 -0.59
C ALA A 249 27.38 4.85 -0.62
N LEU A 250 26.95 4.17 0.45
CA LEU A 250 26.67 2.72 0.38
C LEU A 250 25.55 2.41 -0.62
N ILE A 251 24.50 3.25 -0.67
CA ILE A 251 23.37 3.11 -1.61
C ILE A 251 23.84 3.35 -3.05
N GLN A 252 24.77 4.27 -3.25
CA GLN A 252 25.21 4.72 -4.57
C GLN A 252 26.29 3.83 -5.17
N GLU A 253 27.27 3.37 -4.38
CA GLU A 253 28.42 2.62 -4.89
C GLU A 253 28.29 1.10 -4.75
N TRP A 254 27.69 0.58 -3.68
CA TRP A 254 27.63 -0.88 -3.48
C TRP A 254 26.64 -1.52 -4.47
N GLN A 255 27.19 -2.14 -5.52
CA GLN A 255 26.41 -2.73 -6.62
C GLN A 255 25.40 -3.78 -6.15
N GLN A 256 25.76 -4.57 -5.13
CA GLN A 256 24.90 -5.63 -4.58
C GLN A 256 23.67 -5.03 -3.89
N LEU A 257 23.85 -3.98 -3.08
CA LEU A 257 22.74 -3.25 -2.46
C LEU A 257 21.84 -2.58 -3.51
N ARG A 258 22.42 -1.95 -4.54
CA ARG A 258 21.64 -1.39 -5.66
C ARG A 258 20.78 -2.43 -6.37
N GLN A 259 21.32 -3.63 -6.62
CA GLN A 259 20.55 -4.71 -7.22
C GLN A 259 19.36 -5.12 -6.33
N TRP A 260 19.59 -5.32 -5.02
CA TRP A 260 18.52 -5.66 -4.09
C TRP A 260 17.44 -4.59 -4.00
N LEU A 261 17.83 -3.31 -3.97
CA LEU A 261 16.91 -2.18 -3.92
C LEU A 261 16.05 -2.07 -5.18
N GLU A 262 16.61 -2.39 -6.36
CA GLU A 262 15.87 -2.40 -7.61
C GLU A 262 14.92 -3.60 -7.71
N GLU A 263 15.36 -4.78 -7.25
CA GLU A 263 14.53 -6.00 -7.19
C GLU A 263 13.32 -5.84 -6.25
N ASP A 264 13.48 -5.16 -5.10
CA ASP A 264 12.40 -4.91 -4.13
C ASP A 264 11.79 -3.49 -4.21
N ARG A 265 12.11 -2.67 -5.23
CA ARG A 265 11.70 -1.24 -5.31
C ARG A 265 10.19 -1.06 -5.16
N SER A 266 9.40 -1.89 -5.82
CA SER A 266 7.93 -1.84 -5.80
C SER A 266 7.36 -2.17 -4.41
N PHE A 267 7.87 -3.23 -3.77
CA PHE A 267 7.52 -3.60 -2.40
C PHE A 267 7.88 -2.46 -1.42
N ARG A 268 9.06 -1.85 -1.57
CA ARG A 268 9.52 -0.79 -0.67
C ARG A 268 8.71 0.49 -0.80
N ILE A 269 8.42 0.96 -2.01
CA ILE A 269 7.52 2.11 -2.24
C ILE A 269 6.14 1.86 -1.60
N TRP A 270 5.57 0.66 -1.77
CA TRP A 270 4.32 0.29 -1.11
C TRP A 270 4.45 0.24 0.42
N GLN A 271 5.55 -0.31 0.98
CA GLN A 271 5.73 -0.45 2.43
C GLN A 271 5.87 0.92 3.13
N GLU A 272 6.50 1.91 2.49
CA GLU A 272 6.60 3.27 3.04
C GLU A 272 5.24 4.00 3.02
N ARG A 273 4.48 3.86 1.92
CA ARG A 273 3.09 4.37 1.84
C ARG A 273 2.18 3.70 2.87
N LEU A 274 2.35 2.40 3.11
CA LEU A 274 1.67 1.66 4.17
C LEU A 274 2.01 2.23 5.55
N ARG A 275 3.30 2.51 5.84
CA ARG A 275 3.76 3.10 7.11
C ARG A 275 3.14 4.47 7.39
N SER A 276 3.06 5.37 6.39
CA SER A 276 2.35 6.65 6.57
C SER A 276 0.85 6.43 6.85
N THR A 277 0.21 5.48 6.17
CA THR A 277 -1.19 5.10 6.45
C THR A 277 -1.38 4.52 7.86
N ILE A 278 -0.42 3.76 8.38
CA ILE A 278 -0.42 3.25 9.76
C ILE A 278 -0.30 4.41 10.76
N ARG A 279 0.61 5.38 10.54
CA ARG A 279 0.71 6.59 11.38
C ARG A 279 -0.61 7.37 11.43
N GLN A 280 -1.31 7.48 10.30
CA GLN A 280 -2.65 8.08 10.23
C GLN A 280 -3.67 7.31 11.07
N TRP A 281 -3.72 5.98 10.95
CA TRP A 281 -4.63 5.11 11.70
C TRP A 281 -4.37 5.12 13.21
N GLU A 282 -3.11 5.11 13.65
CA GLU A 282 -2.81 5.17 15.09
C GLU A 282 -3.12 6.56 15.67
N THR A 283 -2.86 7.64 14.92
CA THR A 283 -3.21 9.01 15.31
C THR A 283 -4.74 9.22 15.40
N SER A 284 -5.53 8.59 14.54
CA SER A 284 -7.00 8.65 14.56
C SER A 284 -7.66 7.78 15.65
N GLN A 285 -6.90 7.33 16.65
CA GLN A 285 -7.32 6.36 17.67
C GLN A 285 -7.86 5.04 17.08
N ARG A 286 -7.27 4.60 15.96
CA ARG A 286 -7.58 3.37 15.22
C ARG A 286 -8.97 3.34 14.59
N ASP A 287 -9.44 4.49 14.09
CA ASP A 287 -10.71 4.59 13.38
C ASP A 287 -10.80 3.65 12.17
N GLN A 288 -11.99 3.07 11.97
CA GLN A 288 -12.29 2.19 10.83
C GLN A 288 -12.32 2.95 9.49
N GLY A 289 -12.48 4.27 9.49
CA GLY A 289 -12.35 5.09 8.29
C GLY A 289 -10.97 4.95 7.64
N ALA A 290 -9.89 4.92 8.43
CA ALA A 290 -8.50 4.88 7.96
C ALA A 290 -7.97 3.47 7.59
N LEU A 291 -8.76 2.40 7.75
CA LEU A 291 -8.38 1.05 7.30
C LEU A 291 -8.47 0.92 5.77
N LEU A 292 -7.61 0.08 5.18
CA LEU A 292 -7.48 -0.10 3.73
C LEU A 292 -8.76 -0.65 3.10
N ARG A 293 -9.06 -0.24 1.86
CA ARG A 293 -10.23 -0.69 1.10
C ARG A 293 -9.95 -0.77 -0.39
N GLY A 294 -10.63 -1.68 -1.09
CA GLY A 294 -10.54 -1.81 -2.54
C GLY A 294 -9.14 -2.18 -3.00
N ALA A 295 -8.59 -1.43 -3.96
CA ALA A 295 -7.30 -1.75 -4.59
C ALA A 295 -6.12 -1.80 -3.60
N THR A 296 -6.01 -0.85 -2.67
CA THR A 296 -4.89 -0.82 -1.69
C THR A 296 -4.93 -1.98 -0.71
N LEU A 297 -6.12 -2.53 -0.44
CA LEU A 297 -6.26 -3.74 0.37
C LEU A 297 -5.89 -5.01 -0.41
N LEU A 298 -6.22 -5.10 -1.70
CA LEU A 298 -5.81 -6.23 -2.55
C LEU A 298 -4.29 -6.25 -2.77
N GLU A 299 -3.68 -5.08 -2.95
CA GLU A 299 -2.22 -4.92 -3.01
C GLU A 299 -1.56 -5.32 -1.69
N ALA A 300 -2.13 -4.90 -0.55
CA ALA A 300 -1.65 -5.31 0.77
C ALA A 300 -1.85 -6.81 1.07
N GLU A 301 -2.91 -7.42 0.56
CA GLU A 301 -3.15 -8.87 0.67
C GLU A 301 -2.11 -9.67 -0.13
N HIS A 302 -1.77 -9.22 -1.34
CA HIS A 302 -0.70 -9.80 -2.16
C HIS A 302 0.66 -9.74 -1.46
N TRP A 303 1.08 -8.56 -0.96
CA TRP A 303 2.35 -8.43 -0.24
C TRP A 303 2.35 -9.15 1.12
N LEU A 304 1.21 -9.25 1.81
CA LEU A 304 1.07 -10.05 3.03
C LEU A 304 1.23 -11.56 2.78
N HIS A 305 0.89 -12.04 1.58
CA HIS A 305 1.12 -13.43 1.17
C HIS A 305 2.58 -13.66 0.77
N ASP A 306 3.13 -12.85 -0.14
CA ASP A 306 4.43 -13.11 -0.77
C ASP A 306 5.65 -12.63 0.04
N ARG A 307 5.47 -11.62 0.91
CA ARG A 307 6.53 -10.97 1.70
C ARG A 307 6.22 -10.94 3.21
N GLN A 308 5.40 -11.87 3.72
CA GLN A 308 5.02 -11.92 5.16
C GLN A 308 6.19 -11.79 6.16
N PRO A 309 7.38 -12.39 5.95
CA PRO A 309 8.51 -12.27 6.87
C PRO A 309 9.12 -10.88 6.93
N ASP A 310 8.98 -10.10 5.87
CA ASP A 310 9.60 -8.78 5.64
C ASP A 310 8.73 -7.62 6.17
N LEU A 311 7.56 -7.95 6.72
CA LEU A 311 6.61 -7.02 7.32
C LEU A 311 6.75 -6.98 8.85
N SER A 312 6.73 -5.78 9.43
CA SER A 312 6.73 -5.64 10.90
C SER A 312 5.46 -6.22 11.54
N ALA A 313 5.46 -6.39 12.85
CA ALA A 313 4.26 -6.85 13.58
C ALA A 313 3.10 -5.86 13.45
N THR A 314 3.38 -4.55 13.45
CA THR A 314 2.39 -3.48 13.29
C THR A 314 1.79 -3.47 11.88
N GLU A 315 2.63 -3.63 10.84
CA GLU A 315 2.17 -3.71 9.45
C GLU A 315 1.21 -4.89 9.24
N ARG A 316 1.58 -6.08 9.73
CA ARG A 316 0.72 -7.27 9.64
C ARG A 316 -0.59 -7.10 10.40
N GLN A 317 -0.58 -6.47 11.58
CA GLN A 317 -1.80 -6.16 12.34
C GLN A 317 -2.73 -5.18 11.61
N PHE A 318 -2.18 -4.18 10.93
CA PHE A 318 -2.97 -3.19 10.19
C PHE A 318 -3.63 -3.79 8.93
N VAL A 319 -2.90 -4.63 8.19
CA VAL A 319 -3.47 -5.35 7.03
C VAL A 319 -4.52 -6.37 7.49
N SER A 320 -4.28 -7.12 8.58
CA SER A 320 -5.29 -8.07 9.09
C SER A 320 -6.56 -7.35 9.57
N ALA A 321 -6.45 -6.22 10.27
CA ALA A 321 -7.60 -5.40 10.66
C ALA A 321 -8.40 -4.88 9.45
N SER A 322 -7.72 -4.54 8.36
CA SER A 322 -8.36 -4.12 7.10
C SER A 322 -9.10 -5.27 6.41
N LEU A 323 -8.51 -6.48 6.38
CA LEU A 323 -9.15 -7.69 5.85
C LEU A 323 -10.36 -8.13 6.70
N GLU A 324 -10.27 -8.02 8.02
CA GLU A 324 -11.40 -8.26 8.93
C GLU A 324 -12.55 -7.28 8.68
N LEU A 325 -12.26 -5.98 8.52
CA LEU A 325 -13.28 -4.98 8.20
C LEU A 325 -13.94 -5.27 6.84
N GLN A 326 -13.16 -5.59 5.81
CA GLN A 326 -13.67 -5.96 4.49
C GLN A 326 -14.61 -7.17 4.59
N THR A 327 -14.23 -8.20 5.36
CA THR A 327 -15.03 -9.39 5.63
C THR A 327 -16.34 -9.06 6.36
N GLN A 328 -16.30 -8.14 7.33
CA GLN A 328 -17.50 -7.67 8.04
C GLN A 328 -18.43 -6.88 7.10
N GLU A 329 -17.90 -5.95 6.31
CA GLU A 329 -18.67 -5.19 5.31
C GLU A 329 -19.35 -6.12 4.29
N GLN A 330 -18.64 -7.12 3.74
CA GLN A 330 -19.20 -8.11 2.83
C GLN A 330 -20.34 -8.90 3.49
N ASN A 331 -20.14 -9.41 4.70
CA ASN A 331 -21.17 -10.15 5.45
C ASN A 331 -22.43 -9.30 5.70
N LEU A 332 -22.28 -8.00 5.99
CA LEU A 332 -23.41 -7.08 6.13
C LEU A 332 -24.13 -6.83 4.80
N ARG A 333 -23.39 -6.57 3.71
CA ARG A 333 -23.94 -6.40 2.35
C ARG A 333 -24.73 -7.63 1.90
N ASP A 334 -24.23 -8.83 2.18
CA ASP A 334 -24.91 -10.09 1.84
C ASP A 334 -26.11 -10.40 2.74
N ARG A 335 -26.08 -10.07 4.04
CA ARG A 335 -27.27 -10.11 4.90
C ARG A 335 -28.38 -9.19 4.37
N LEU A 336 -28.03 -7.99 3.88
CA LEU A 336 -28.97 -7.06 3.27
C LEU A 336 -29.50 -7.54 1.90
N ARG A 337 -28.63 -8.09 1.04
CA ARG A 337 -29.03 -8.74 -0.23
C ARG A 337 -30.01 -9.88 0.02
N ARG A 338 -29.68 -10.80 0.94
CA ARG A 338 -30.57 -11.92 1.34
C ARG A 338 -31.92 -11.38 1.82
N ARG A 339 -31.95 -10.41 2.74
CA ARG A 339 -33.22 -9.80 3.22
C ARG A 339 -34.07 -9.22 2.08
N ARG A 340 -33.46 -8.54 1.10
CA ARG A 340 -34.16 -8.02 -0.10
C ARG A 340 -34.73 -9.15 -0.96
N VAL A 341 -33.93 -10.18 -1.27
CA VAL A 341 -34.38 -11.34 -2.08
C VAL A 341 -35.51 -12.11 -1.39
N TRP A 342 -35.39 -12.38 -0.09
CA TRP A 342 -36.45 -13.04 0.69
C TRP A 342 -37.73 -12.21 0.74
N GLY A 343 -37.64 -10.89 0.92
CA GLY A 343 -38.79 -9.98 0.93
C GLY A 343 -39.50 -9.86 -0.42
N LEU A 344 -38.75 -9.83 -1.53
CA LEU A 344 -39.33 -9.87 -2.88
C LEU A 344 -40.00 -11.22 -3.17
N SER A 345 -39.37 -12.32 -2.74
CA SER A 345 -39.89 -13.68 -2.93
C SER A 345 -41.17 -13.93 -2.13
N SER A 346 -41.24 -13.48 -0.87
CA SER A 346 -42.46 -13.59 -0.06
C SER A 346 -43.57 -12.66 -0.55
N GLY A 347 -43.24 -11.45 -1.02
CA GLY A 347 -44.18 -10.56 -1.67
C GLY A 347 -44.81 -11.19 -2.93
N LEU A 348 -43.99 -11.75 -3.81
CA LEU A 348 -44.46 -12.45 -5.02
C LEU A 348 -45.30 -13.68 -4.69
N ALA A 349 -44.87 -14.51 -3.73
CA ALA A 349 -45.64 -15.68 -3.28
C ALA A 349 -47.00 -15.28 -2.69
N THR A 350 -47.06 -14.18 -1.92
CA THR A 350 -48.31 -13.65 -1.36
C THR A 350 -49.23 -13.12 -2.45
N ALA A 351 -48.71 -12.41 -3.46
CA ALA A 351 -49.48 -11.93 -4.60
C ALA A 351 -50.07 -13.10 -5.42
N LEU A 352 -49.25 -14.12 -5.71
CA LEU A 352 -49.70 -15.33 -6.42
C LEU A 352 -50.74 -16.13 -5.61
N PHE A 353 -50.58 -16.22 -4.29
CA PHE A 353 -51.57 -16.83 -3.40
C PHE A 353 -52.91 -16.08 -3.42
N LEU A 354 -52.88 -14.73 -3.37
CA LEU A 354 -54.09 -13.92 -3.45
C LEU A 354 -54.81 -14.06 -4.79
N VAL A 355 -54.07 -14.11 -5.92
CA VAL A 355 -54.64 -14.39 -7.25
C VAL A 355 -55.22 -15.80 -7.35
N GLY A 356 -54.57 -16.80 -6.75
CA GLY A 356 -55.11 -18.15 -6.62
C GLY A 356 -56.39 -18.20 -5.77
N MET A 357 -56.47 -17.40 -4.71
CA MET A 357 -57.63 -17.35 -3.82
C MET A 357 -58.83 -16.63 -4.44
N THR A 358 -58.63 -15.53 -5.17
CA THR A 358 -59.72 -14.82 -5.87
C THR A 358 -60.28 -15.64 -7.02
N THR A 359 -59.42 -16.28 -7.82
CA THR A 359 -59.87 -17.20 -8.90
C THR A 359 -60.61 -18.42 -8.35
N TRP A 360 -60.16 -19.00 -7.24
CA TRP A 360 -60.88 -20.08 -6.55
C TRP A 360 -62.25 -19.63 -6.00
N GLN A 361 -62.33 -18.46 -5.38
CA GLN A 361 -63.60 -17.90 -4.90
C GLN A 361 -64.59 -17.65 -6.04
N TRP A 362 -64.13 -17.09 -7.17
CA TRP A 362 -64.98 -16.83 -8.33
C TRP A 362 -65.56 -18.12 -8.93
N HIS A 363 -64.73 -19.15 -9.11
CA HIS A 363 -65.20 -20.45 -9.60
C HIS A 363 -66.16 -21.13 -8.62
N ARG A 364 -65.93 -21.01 -7.30
CA ARG A 364 -66.87 -21.49 -6.28
C ARG A 364 -68.22 -20.75 -6.35
N ALA A 365 -68.23 -19.46 -6.67
CA ALA A 365 -69.45 -18.69 -6.86
C ALA A 365 -70.26 -19.13 -8.09
N GLU A 366 -69.62 -19.41 -9.24
CA GLU A 366 -70.29 -20.00 -10.42
C GLU A 366 -70.98 -21.33 -10.05
N VAL A 367 -70.28 -22.23 -9.35
CA VAL A 367 -70.82 -23.54 -8.95
C VAL A 367 -71.99 -23.41 -7.97
N VAL A 368 -71.94 -22.47 -7.02
CA VAL A 368 -73.05 -22.22 -6.10
C VAL A 368 -74.28 -21.65 -6.83
N GLN A 369 -74.10 -20.72 -7.78
CA GLN A 369 -75.20 -20.20 -8.58
C GLN A 369 -75.84 -21.27 -9.48
N ALA A 370 -75.02 -22.12 -10.10
CA ALA A 370 -75.50 -23.25 -10.89
C ALA A 370 -76.37 -24.21 -10.05
N ASN A 371 -75.89 -24.60 -8.86
CA ASN A 371 -76.64 -25.48 -7.96
C ASN A 371 -77.94 -24.83 -7.44
N ALA A 372 -77.96 -23.52 -7.20
CA ALA A 372 -79.17 -22.80 -6.80
C ALA A 372 -80.25 -22.83 -7.89
N GLN A 373 -79.88 -22.63 -9.17
CA GLN A 373 -80.82 -22.71 -10.30
C GLN A 373 -81.34 -24.14 -10.52
N LEU A 374 -80.51 -25.16 -10.32
CA LEU A 374 -80.93 -26.56 -10.43
C LEU A 374 -81.93 -26.93 -9.33
N ASN A 375 -81.71 -26.47 -8.09
CA ASN A 375 -82.65 -26.70 -6.99
C ASN A 375 -84.02 -26.05 -7.25
N THR A 376 -84.08 -24.82 -7.79
CA THR A 376 -85.37 -24.16 -8.07
C THR A 376 -86.13 -24.79 -9.24
N LEU A 377 -85.44 -25.19 -10.32
CA LEU A 377 -86.08 -25.98 -11.39
C LEU A 377 -86.58 -27.34 -10.85
N SER A 378 -85.85 -27.97 -9.92
CA SER A 378 -86.26 -29.22 -9.29
C SER A 378 -87.52 -29.05 -8.45
N THR A 379 -87.61 -28.05 -7.57
CA THR A 379 -88.82 -27.82 -6.77
C THR A 379 -90.03 -27.48 -7.64
N SER A 380 -89.88 -26.58 -8.62
CA SER A 380 -91.01 -26.25 -9.53
C SER A 380 -91.44 -27.43 -10.39
N SER A 381 -90.55 -28.36 -10.75
CA SER A 381 -90.96 -29.61 -11.42
C SER A 381 -91.77 -30.52 -10.50
N MET A 382 -91.43 -30.58 -9.20
CA MET A 382 -92.15 -31.37 -8.19
C MET A 382 -93.52 -30.77 -7.86
N GLU A 383 -93.63 -29.44 -7.79
CA GLU A 383 -94.89 -28.71 -7.60
C GLU A 383 -95.84 -28.90 -8.79
N LEU A 384 -95.34 -28.80 -10.03
CA LEU A 384 -96.13 -29.06 -11.24
C LEU A 384 -96.61 -30.52 -11.34
N TYR A 385 -95.77 -31.47 -10.94
CA TYR A 385 -96.13 -32.89 -10.87
C TYR A 385 -97.26 -33.13 -9.85
N ASN A 386 -97.08 -32.64 -8.61
CA ASN A 386 -98.09 -32.75 -7.56
C ASN A 386 -99.39 -31.99 -7.86
N SER A 387 -99.36 -31.03 -8.79
CA SER A 387 -100.54 -30.30 -9.29
C SER A 387 -101.29 -31.00 -10.43
N GLY A 388 -100.95 -32.27 -10.74
CA GLY A 388 -101.60 -33.05 -11.81
C GLY A 388 -101.18 -32.63 -13.23
N LYS A 389 -100.10 -31.86 -13.38
CA LYS A 389 -99.58 -31.39 -14.68
C LYS A 389 -98.30 -32.14 -15.09
N GLU A 390 -98.40 -33.46 -15.16
CA GLU A 390 -97.27 -34.37 -15.42
C GLU A 390 -96.43 -33.97 -16.66
N LEU A 391 -97.08 -33.57 -17.75
CA LEU A 391 -96.41 -33.24 -19.02
C LEU A 391 -95.65 -31.89 -18.96
N GLU A 392 -96.12 -30.91 -18.16
CA GLU A 392 -95.37 -29.68 -17.90
C GLU A 392 -94.15 -29.96 -17.01
N ALA A 393 -94.30 -30.79 -15.97
CA ALA A 393 -93.20 -31.21 -15.10
C ALA A 393 -92.09 -31.98 -15.85
N LEU A 394 -92.47 -32.84 -16.79
CA LEU A 394 -91.54 -33.60 -17.64
C LEU A 394 -90.76 -32.67 -18.60
N LEU A 395 -91.40 -31.60 -19.11
CA LEU A 395 -90.73 -30.55 -19.90
C LEU A 395 -89.75 -29.71 -19.07
N VAL A 396 -90.08 -29.37 -17.81
CA VAL A 396 -89.16 -28.62 -16.93
C VAL A 396 -87.94 -29.46 -16.54
N SER A 397 -88.13 -30.73 -16.17
CA SER A 397 -87.04 -31.63 -15.81
C SER A 397 -86.12 -31.96 -17.01
N LEU A 398 -86.66 -32.12 -18.23
CA LEU A 398 -85.84 -32.22 -19.45
C LEU A 398 -84.99 -30.98 -19.72
N ARG A 399 -85.49 -29.76 -19.43
CA ARG A 399 -84.68 -28.53 -19.52
C ARG A 399 -83.57 -28.52 -18.48
N ALA A 400 -83.85 -28.88 -17.23
CA ALA A 400 -82.85 -28.97 -16.17
C ALA A 400 -81.73 -29.97 -16.53
N GLY A 401 -82.08 -31.16 -17.05
CA GLY A 401 -81.11 -32.16 -17.52
C GLY A 401 -80.23 -31.67 -18.67
N ARG A 402 -80.80 -30.93 -19.64
CA ARG A 402 -80.04 -30.33 -20.75
C ARG A 402 -79.09 -29.22 -20.28
N GLN A 403 -79.48 -28.46 -19.25
CA GLN A 403 -78.66 -27.40 -18.66
C GLN A 403 -77.50 -27.97 -17.82
N LEU A 404 -77.74 -29.05 -17.06
CA LEU A 404 -76.72 -29.87 -16.40
C LEU A 404 -75.65 -30.36 -17.38
N GLY A 405 -76.07 -30.89 -18.54
CA GLY A 405 -75.14 -31.35 -19.59
C GLY A 405 -74.19 -30.25 -20.08
N TRP A 406 -74.67 -29.01 -20.21
CA TRP A 406 -73.83 -27.87 -20.62
C TRP A 406 -72.81 -27.47 -19.55
N ILE A 407 -73.21 -27.49 -18.27
CA ILE A 407 -72.32 -27.19 -17.13
C ILE A 407 -71.22 -28.27 -16.98
N LEU A 408 -71.55 -29.54 -17.19
CA LEU A 408 -70.59 -30.65 -17.20
C LEU A 408 -69.59 -30.58 -18.36
N VAL A 409 -69.99 -29.99 -19.50
CA VAL A 409 -69.06 -29.68 -20.60
C VAL A 409 -68.15 -28.50 -20.24
N LYS A 410 -68.67 -27.41 -19.66
CA LYS A 410 -67.88 -26.23 -19.25
C LYS A 410 -66.88 -26.54 -18.12
N THR A 411 -67.14 -27.55 -17.29
CA THR A 411 -66.28 -27.93 -16.14
C THR A 411 -65.26 -29.04 -16.44
N ARG A 412 -65.30 -29.66 -17.63
CA ARG A 412 -64.20 -30.51 -18.09
C ARG A 412 -62.97 -29.64 -18.37
N ARG A 413 -61.95 -29.76 -17.51
CA ARG A 413 -60.60 -29.26 -17.82
C ARG A 413 -60.13 -29.84 -19.16
N PRO A 414 -59.43 -29.08 -20.02
CA PRO A 414 -58.54 -29.71 -21.00
C PRO A 414 -57.50 -30.54 -20.25
N ALA A 415 -57.20 -31.73 -20.76
CA ALA A 415 -56.02 -32.48 -20.32
C ALA A 415 -54.75 -31.71 -20.79
N PRO A 416 -53.63 -31.79 -20.06
CA PRO A 416 -52.37 -31.25 -20.56
C PRO A 416 -51.96 -32.02 -21.83
N GLU A 417 -51.71 -31.31 -22.93
CA GLU A 417 -51.19 -31.93 -24.15
C GLU A 417 -49.75 -32.40 -23.92
N SER A 418 -49.57 -33.72 -23.94
CA SER A 418 -48.25 -34.35 -24.00
C SER A 418 -47.71 -34.24 -25.43
N SER A 419 -47.02 -33.15 -25.73
CA SER A 419 -46.50 -32.86 -27.08
C SER A 419 -45.23 -33.67 -27.42
N LEU A 420 -45.43 -34.97 -27.71
CA LEU A 420 -44.46 -35.82 -28.38
C LEU A 420 -45.13 -36.62 -29.50
N HIS A 421 -44.95 -36.18 -30.75
CA HIS A 421 -44.68 -37.09 -31.86
C HIS A 421 -44.02 -36.39 -33.06
N SER A 422 -43.25 -37.18 -33.79
CA SER A 422 -42.36 -36.79 -34.88
C SER A 422 -43.02 -36.80 -36.26
N SER A 423 -42.70 -35.81 -37.12
CA SER A 423 -42.60 -35.89 -38.60
C SER A 423 -43.71 -36.64 -39.39
N LYS A 424 -44.47 -36.06 -40.33
CA LYS A 424 -44.09 -35.50 -41.66
C LYS A 424 -45.42 -35.17 -42.41
N LEU A 425 -45.52 -34.60 -43.62
CA LEU A 425 -44.56 -34.19 -44.68
C LEU A 425 -44.77 -32.64 -44.90
N SER A 426 -44.80 -31.94 -46.04
CA SER A 426 -44.65 -32.26 -47.48
C SER A 426 -44.10 -31.09 -48.30
N THR A 427 -43.28 -31.43 -49.29
CA THR A 427 -42.99 -30.81 -50.60
C THR A 427 -43.50 -29.40 -50.96
N ALA A 428 -42.57 -28.49 -51.25
CA ALA A 428 -42.74 -27.41 -52.25
C ALA A 428 -41.37 -26.92 -52.80
N PHE A 429 -41.12 -27.11 -54.10
CA PHE A 429 -39.96 -26.65 -54.90
C PHE A 429 -38.54 -27.08 -54.46
N GLY A 430 -37.59 -26.98 -55.39
CA GLY A 430 -36.17 -27.30 -55.17
C GLY A 430 -35.31 -27.09 -56.42
N ASN A 431 -33.98 -27.24 -56.28
CA ASN A 431 -32.91 -27.49 -57.27
C ASN A 431 -31.58 -27.60 -56.45
N ILE A 432 -30.83 -28.72 -56.45
CA ILE A 432 -29.74 -29.09 -57.38
C ILE A 432 -28.58 -28.07 -57.30
N THR A 433 -27.34 -28.37 -56.83
CA THR A 433 -26.39 -29.50 -57.08
C THR A 433 -25.42 -29.64 -55.86
N VAL A 434 -25.05 -30.80 -55.25
CA VAL A 434 -24.01 -31.85 -55.57
C VAL A 434 -22.64 -31.24 -55.97
N TRP A 435 -21.43 -31.58 -55.46
CA TRP A 435 -20.73 -32.79 -54.93
C TRP A 435 -19.98 -32.48 -53.59
N THR A 436 -19.70 -33.35 -52.59
CA THR A 436 -18.76 -34.52 -52.44
C THR A 436 -17.33 -34.25 -52.96
N ASP A 437 -16.23 -34.27 -52.19
CA ASP A 437 -15.61 -35.31 -51.32
C ASP A 437 -14.60 -34.63 -50.34
N THR A 438 -13.73 -35.24 -49.51
CA THR A 438 -13.65 -36.46 -48.66
C THR A 438 -12.18 -36.56 -48.16
N ILE A 439 -11.93 -36.11 -46.92
CA ILE A 439 -10.97 -36.68 -45.93
C ILE A 439 -9.41 -36.62 -46.15
N ALA A 440 -8.74 -36.27 -45.04
CA ALA A 440 -7.36 -36.58 -44.58
C ALA A 440 -6.15 -35.66 -44.94
N PRO A 441 -5.13 -35.55 -44.04
CA PRO A 441 -3.95 -34.68 -44.19
C PRO A 441 -2.58 -35.43 -44.22
N SER A 442 -1.49 -34.72 -44.56
CA SER A 442 -0.14 -34.95 -43.97
C SER A 442 0.91 -33.91 -44.47
N SER A 443 1.88 -33.54 -43.60
CA SER A 443 3.32 -33.21 -43.86
C SER A 443 3.76 -32.32 -45.06
N THR A 444 4.76 -31.42 -44.98
CA THR A 444 5.66 -30.88 -43.92
C THR A 444 6.43 -29.64 -44.46
N LEU A 445 6.89 -28.76 -43.54
CA LEU A 445 8.14 -27.96 -43.46
C LEU A 445 9.13 -27.88 -44.68
N PRO A 446 10.05 -26.88 -44.72
CA PRO A 446 9.93 -25.43 -44.45
C PRO A 446 10.73 -24.58 -45.50
N LEU A 447 10.83 -23.25 -45.32
CA LEU A 447 12.09 -22.43 -45.40
C LEU A 447 11.81 -20.91 -45.34
N ALA A 448 12.86 -20.10 -45.21
CA ALA A 448 12.79 -18.67 -44.90
C ALA A 448 13.39 -17.74 -46.01
N PRO A 449 14.13 -16.63 -45.76
CA PRO A 449 13.72 -15.32 -46.28
C PRO A 449 14.65 -14.71 -47.34
N THR A 450 14.26 -13.56 -47.89
CA THR A 450 15.14 -12.64 -48.65
C THR A 450 14.85 -11.19 -48.30
N GLU A 451 15.90 -10.37 -48.21
CA GLU A 451 15.91 -9.00 -47.67
C GLU A 451 15.88 -7.90 -48.75
N ASN A 452 15.90 -6.65 -48.24
CA ASN A 452 16.54 -5.43 -48.77
C ASN A 452 15.67 -4.42 -49.54
N CYS A 453 15.26 -3.36 -48.84
CA CYS A 453 15.83 -2.02 -49.07
C CYS A 453 15.72 -1.16 -47.79
#